data_AF-A0A842HIW0-F1
#
_entry.id   AF-A0A842HIW0-F1
#
_cell.length_a   1.000
_cell.length_b   1.000
_cell.length_c   1.000
_cell.angle_alpha   90.00
_cell.angle_beta   90.00
_cell.angle_gamma   90.00
#
_symmetry.space_group_name_H-M   'P 1'
#
loop_
_entity.id
_entity.type
_entity.pdbx_description
1 polymer ?
#
loop_
_entity_poly.entity_id
_entity_poly.type
_entity_poly.pdbx_seq_one_letter_code
_entity_poly.pdbx_strand_id
1 'polypeptide(L)' 'MTDKPPEPVPRLRHVKPGQRVLLVGDKMIRTLVVKDDHHGYFDGLKASLCHPVEPALMQFGDGGGWRVREAT' A
#
# COMPACT_ATOMS: atom_id res chain seq x y z
N MET A 1 14.29 27.43 2.28
CA MET A 1 13.18 26.54 2.66
C MET A 1 13.19 25.41 1.65
N THR A 2 13.57 24.21 2.08
CA THR A 2 13.57 23.04 1.19
C THR A 2 12.15 22.49 1.21
N ASP A 3 11.23 23.17 0.52
CA ASP A 3 9.86 22.69 0.35
C ASP A 3 9.89 21.50 -0.59
N LYS A 4 10.20 20.33 -0.04
CA LYS A 4 9.88 19.07 -0.72
C LYS A 4 8.37 19.05 -0.90
N PRO A 5 7.86 18.91 -2.14
CA PRO A 5 6.42 18.78 -2.34
C PRO A 5 5.90 17.58 -1.52
N PRO A 6 4.67 17.67 -0.99
CA PRO A 6 4.10 16.59 -0.19
C PRO A 6 4.10 15.28 -0.99
N GLU A 7 4.55 14.20 -0.35
CA GLU A 7 4.56 12.88 -0.96
C GLU A 7 3.12 12.45 -1.32
N PRO A 8 2.89 11.81 -2.47
CA PRO A 8 1.56 11.34 -2.84
C PRO A 8 1.06 10.30 -1.83
N VAL A 9 -0.26 10.09 -1.72
CA VAL A 9 -0.81 9.07 -0.80
C VAL A 9 -0.50 7.66 -1.32
N PRO A 10 0.05 6.74 -0.49
CA PRO A 10 0.23 5.35 -0.90
C PRO A 10 -1.11 4.65 -1.07
N ARG A 11 -1.23 3.84 -2.13
CA ARG A 11 -2.45 3.09 -2.48
C ARG A 11 -2.13 1.62 -2.68
N LEU A 12 -3.18 0.79 -2.60
CA LEU A 12 -3.09 -0.66 -2.74
C LEU A 12 -2.43 -1.10 -4.06
N ARG A 13 -2.55 -0.33 -5.15
CA ARG A 13 -1.86 -0.61 -6.43
C ARG A 13 -0.34 -0.79 -6.31
N HIS A 14 0.28 -0.13 -5.32
CA HIS A 14 1.72 -0.16 -5.08
C HIS A 14 2.18 -1.44 -4.36
N VAL A 15 1.23 -2.27 -3.94
CA VAL A 15 1.44 -3.49 -3.15
C VAL A 15 1.46 -4.69 -4.09
N LYS A 16 2.36 -5.64 -3.82
CA LYS A 16 2.46 -6.91 -4.52
C LYS A 16 1.79 -8.03 -3.72
N PRO A 17 1.21 -9.05 -4.38
CA PRO A 17 0.78 -10.27 -3.71
C PRO A 17 1.88 -10.82 -2.79
N GLY A 18 1.48 -11.33 -1.62
CA GLY A 18 2.36 -11.79 -0.54
C GLY A 18 2.81 -10.70 0.44
N GLN A 19 2.61 -9.41 0.14
CA GLN A 19 3.03 -8.32 1.02
C GLN A 19 1.96 -7.95 2.06
N ARG A 20 2.43 -7.51 3.23
CA ARG A 20 1.59 -7.09 4.36
C ARG A 20 1.34 -5.59 4.33
N VAL A 21 0.09 -5.18 4.48
CA VAL A 21 -0.34 -3.77 4.48
C VAL A 21 -1.47 -3.51 5.46
N LEU A 22 -1.65 -2.26 5.85
CA LEU A 22 -2.82 -1.79 6.59
C LEU A 22 -3.60 -0.86 5.68
N LEU A 23 -4.86 -1.19 5.39
CA LEU A 23 -5.74 -0.33 4.60
C LEU A 23 -6.22 0.82 5.49
N VAL A 24 -6.32 2.03 4.94
CA VAL A 24 -6.88 3.16 5.69
C VAL A 24 -8.33 2.84 6.07
N GLY A 25 -8.67 3.01 7.34
CA GLY A 25 -9.98 2.69 7.92
C GLY A 25 -10.14 1.24 8.40
N ASP A 26 -9.16 0.37 8.14
CA ASP A 26 -9.11 -0.97 8.71
C ASP A 26 -8.37 -0.95 10.07
N LYS A 27 -8.61 -1.98 10.90
CA LYS A 27 -7.98 -2.14 12.22
C LYS A 27 -6.86 -3.18 12.21
N MET A 28 -6.71 -3.94 11.11
CA MET A 28 -5.81 -5.09 11.06
C MET A 28 -4.87 -5.02 9.85
N ILE A 29 -3.62 -5.41 10.07
CA ILE A 29 -2.66 -5.65 8.99
C ILE A 29 -3.08 -6.92 8.25
N ARG A 30 -3.14 -6.85 6.92
CA ARG A 30 -3.53 -7.96 6.06
C ARG A 30 -2.45 -8.28 5.04
N THR A 31 -2.40 -9.53 4.61
CA THR A 31 -1.55 -9.98 3.50
C THR A 31 -2.36 -9.96 2.22
N LEU A 32 -1.91 -9.21 1.21
CA LEU A 32 -2.53 -9.21 -0.11
C LEU A 32 -2.32 -10.60 -0.74
N VAL A 33 -3.39 -11.33 -1.02
CA VAL A 33 -3.31 -12.70 -1.56
C VAL A 33 -3.11 -12.66 -3.07
N VAL A 34 -3.94 -11.88 -3.77
CA VAL A 34 -3.91 -11.74 -5.22
C VAL A 34 -4.48 -10.38 -5.62
N LYS A 35 -4.17 -9.91 -6.83
CA LYS A 35 -4.78 -8.73 -7.42
C LYS A 35 -5.14 -8.96 -8.88
N ASP A 36 -6.23 -8.32 -9.31
CA ASP A 36 -6.57 -8.12 -10.71
C ASP A 36 -6.31 -6.65 -11.11
N ASP A 37 -6.79 -6.22 -12.27
CA ASP A 37 -6.57 -4.86 -12.79
C ASP A 37 -7.24 -3.75 -11.94
N HIS A 38 -8.18 -4.11 -11.07
CA HIS A 38 -9.04 -3.16 -10.36
C HIS A 38 -9.04 -3.36 -8.84
N HIS A 39 -8.80 -4.57 -8.35
CA HIS A 39 -8.95 -4.95 -6.96
C HIS A 39 -7.81 -5.81 -6.43
N GLY A 40 -7.54 -5.65 -5.14
CA GLY A 40 -6.78 -6.60 -4.34
C GLY A 40 -7.72 -7.45 -3.48
N TYR A 41 -7.38 -8.72 -3.35
CA TYR A 41 -8.11 -9.72 -2.58
C TYR A 41 -7.27 -10.15 -1.40
N PHE A 42 -7.89 -10.15 -0.23
CA PHE A 42 -7.35 -10.59 1.04
C PHE A 42 -8.22 -11.74 1.56
N ASP A 43 -7.81 -12.37 2.65
CA ASP A 43 -8.67 -13.34 3.33
C ASP A 43 -9.97 -12.67 3.83
N GLY A 44 -11.10 -13.06 3.22
CA GLY A 44 -12.43 -12.53 3.51
C GLY A 44 -12.71 -11.08 3.11
N LEU A 45 -11.82 -10.39 2.39
CA LEU A 45 -11.98 -8.98 2.03
C LEU A 45 -11.53 -8.68 0.60
N LYS A 46 -12.25 -7.78 -0.06
CA LYS A 46 -11.89 -7.20 -1.38
C LYS A 46 -11.76 -5.68 -1.24
N ALA A 47 -10.72 -5.09 -1.81
CA ALA A 47 -10.53 -3.64 -1.83
C ALA A 47 -10.07 -3.15 -3.21
N SER A 48 -10.44 -1.93 -3.58
CA SER A 48 -9.97 -1.31 -4.83
C SER A 48 -8.46 -1.07 -4.80
N LEU A 49 -7.77 -1.22 -5.95
CA LEU A 49 -6.36 -0.83 -6.09
C LEU A 49 -6.12 0.67 -5.86
N CYS A 50 -7.16 1.50 -5.95
CA CYS A 50 -7.11 2.91 -5.60
C CYS A 50 -7.23 3.16 -4.09
N HIS A 51 -7.59 2.16 -3.29
CA HIS A 51 -7.81 2.33 -1.85
C HIS A 51 -6.50 2.77 -1.16
N PRO A 52 -6.54 3.82 -0.32
CA PRO A 52 -5.36 4.26 0.43
C PRO A 52 -4.86 3.18 1.39
N VAL A 53 -3.54 3.08 1.55
CA VAL A 53 -2.89 2.25 2.58
C VAL A 53 -2.19 3.16 3.59
N GLU A 54 -2.00 2.68 4.81
CA GLU A 54 -1.32 3.43 5.86
C GLU A 54 0.18 3.57 5.55
N PRO A 55 0.75 4.79 5.58
CA PRO A 55 2.15 5.03 5.27
C PRO A 55 3.14 4.33 6.22
N ALA A 56 2.69 3.91 7.42
CA ALA A 56 3.54 3.27 8.42
C ALA A 56 4.27 2.02 7.91
N LEU A 57 3.67 1.29 6.97
CA LEU A 57 4.24 0.09 6.33
C LEU A 57 4.80 0.35 4.93
N MET A 58 4.82 1.60 4.49
CA MET A 58 5.22 2.01 3.15
C MET A 58 6.47 2.89 3.20
N GLN A 59 7.23 2.88 2.11
CA GLN A 59 8.37 3.74 1.88
C GLN A 59 8.24 4.36 0.49
N PHE A 60 8.40 5.68 0.40
CA PHE A 60 8.54 6.39 -0.86
C PHE A 60 10.03 6.41 -1.24
N GLY A 61 10.37 5.84 -2.39
CA GLY A 61 11.77 5.77 -2.87
C GLY A 61 12.11 6.85 -3.90
N ASP A 62 13.41 7.14 -4.04
CA ASP A 62 13.97 8.11 -4.99
C ASP A 62 13.72 7.69 -6.45
N GLY A 63 12.55 8.02 -6.99
CA GLY A 63 12.17 7.82 -8.40
C GLY A 63 11.36 6.56 -8.70
N GLY A 64 11.19 5.66 -7.73
CA GLY A 64 10.44 4.40 -7.91
C GLY A 64 8.98 4.42 -7.42
N GLY A 65 8.56 5.50 -6.76
CA GLY A 65 7.24 5.59 -6.12
C GLY A 65 7.16 4.82 -4.80
N TRP A 66 5.94 4.52 -4.38
CA TRP A 66 5.67 3.80 -3.13
C TRP A 66 5.97 2.31 -3.24
N ARG A 67 6.53 1.74 -2.18
CA ARG A 67 6.70 0.30 -1.98
C ARG A 67 6.45 -0.08 -0.52
N VAL A 68 6.12 -1.33 -0.26
CA VAL A 68 6.05 -1.87 1.11
C VAL A 68 7.46 -1.91 1.71
N ARG A 69 7.61 -1.53 2.98
CA ARG A 69 8.89 -1.66 3.71
C ARG A 69 9.26 -3.14 3.82
N GLU A 70 10.47 -3.48 3.43
CA GLU A 70 11.02 -4.80 3.74
C GLU A 70 11.29 -4.86 5.25
N ALA A 71 10.83 -5.94 5.90
CA ALA A 71 11.18 -6.17 7.29
C ALA A 71 12.65 -6.60 7.33
N THR A 72 13.53 -5.72 7.80
CA THR A 72 14.89 -6.06 8.21
C THR A 72 14.90 -7.03 9.38
#